data_AF-A0A5J5F4B9-F1
#
_entry.id   AF-A0A5J5F4B9-F1
#
_cell.length_a   1.000
_cell.length_b   1.000
_cell.length_c   1.000
_cell.angle_alpha   90.00
_cell.angle_beta   90.00
_cell.angle_gamma   90.00
#
_symmetry.space_group_name_H-M   'P 1'
#
loop_
_entity.id
_entity.type
_entity.pdbx_description
1 polymer ?
#
loop_
_entity_poly.entity_id
_entity_poly.type
_entity_poly.pdbx_seq_one_letter_code
_entity_poly.pdbx_strand_id
1 'polypeptide(L)'
;MYFWRFFDLFCPGVHALVDGASIDRPYNGTTMILQYHRYFGSMRMWFEQVPDKPNTYRIHTRKGAPPPSNSAIPEKLPLKTTISANPHSLPHAELLAVHAACCKILNASGAGEYLE
;
A
#
# COMPACT_ATOMS: atom_id res chain seq x y z
N MET A 1 11.75 -18.01 16.73
CA MET A 1 11.71 -17.66 15.30
C MET A 1 10.33 -18.00 14.74
N TYR A 2 9.29 -17.22 15.09
CA TYR A 2 7.89 -17.49 14.71
C TYR A 2 7.24 -16.34 13.93
N PHE A 3 7.93 -15.21 13.78
CA PHE A 3 7.40 -13.99 13.17
C PHE A 3 6.96 -14.20 11.71
N TRP A 4 7.76 -14.93 10.92
CA TRP A 4 7.49 -15.15 9.49
C TRP A 4 6.33 -16.10 9.21
N ARG A 5 5.99 -17.00 10.14
CA ARG A 5 4.89 -17.97 9.94
C ARG A 5 3.54 -17.30 9.74
N PHE A 6 3.35 -16.10 10.30
CA PHE A 6 2.13 -15.34 10.09
C PHE A 6 1.97 -14.91 8.63
N PHE A 7 3.05 -14.43 8.00
CA PHE A 7 3.01 -14.07 6.58
C PHE A 7 2.79 -15.30 5.70
N ASP A 8 3.43 -16.43 6.00
CA ASP A 8 3.24 -17.65 5.20
C ASP A 8 1.81 -18.21 5.26
N LEU A 9 1.05 -17.92 6.31
CA LEU A 9 -0.36 -18.32 6.45
C LEU A 9 -1.30 -17.46 5.60
N PHE A 10 -1.08 -16.15 5.53
CA PHE A 10 -2.02 -15.20 4.92
C PHE A 10 -1.56 -14.65 3.58
N CYS A 11 -0.26 -14.52 3.37
CA CYS A 11 0.37 -13.97 2.17
C CYS A 11 1.65 -14.77 1.81
N PRO A 12 1.49 -16.00 1.29
CA PRO A 12 2.62 -16.87 0.98
C PRO A 12 3.64 -16.18 0.06
N GLY A 13 4.93 -16.28 0.41
CA GLY A 13 6.02 -15.70 -0.38
C GLY A 13 6.32 -14.22 -0.12
N VAL A 14 5.48 -13.50 0.63
CA VAL A 14 5.77 -12.10 0.99
C VAL A 14 7.04 -11.98 1.83
N HIS A 15 7.34 -12.96 2.69
CA HIS A 15 8.55 -12.91 3.52
C HIS A 15 9.82 -12.71 2.67
N ALA A 16 9.91 -13.36 1.51
CA ALA A 16 11.07 -13.27 0.62
C ALA A 16 11.22 -11.87 0.00
N LEU A 17 10.12 -11.12 -0.12
CA LEU A 17 10.11 -9.75 -0.64
C LEU A 17 10.64 -8.73 0.38
N VAL A 18 10.53 -9.03 1.68
CA VAL A 18 10.86 -8.10 2.78
C VAL A 18 12.02 -8.59 3.65
N ASP A 19 12.68 -9.70 3.30
CA ASP A 19 13.80 -10.27 4.05
C ASP A 19 15.13 -9.55 3.76
N GLY A 20 15.88 -9.24 4.81
CA GLY A 20 17.22 -8.65 4.72
C GLY A 20 17.35 -7.52 3.68
N ALA A 21 18.22 -7.73 2.68
CA ALA A 21 18.51 -6.76 1.62
C ALA A 21 17.39 -6.58 0.59
N SER A 22 16.31 -7.36 0.66
CA SER A 22 15.15 -7.24 -0.22
C SER A 22 14.19 -6.12 0.20
N ILE A 23 14.24 -5.68 1.46
CA ILE A 23 13.27 -4.71 2.01
C ILE A 23 13.35 -3.34 1.33
N ASP A 24 14.55 -2.88 0.96
CA ASP A 24 14.76 -1.55 0.38
C ASP A 24 14.73 -1.55 -1.16
N ARG A 25 14.20 -2.62 -1.77
CA ARG A 25 14.09 -2.69 -3.22
C ARG A 25 12.98 -1.76 -3.72
N PRO A 26 13.10 -1.23 -4.96
CA PRO A 26 12.13 -0.26 -5.47
C PRO A 26 10.69 -0.79 -5.56
N TYR A 27 10.48 -2.11 -5.63
CA TYR A 27 9.15 -2.73 -5.60
C TYR A 27 8.46 -2.64 -4.23
N ASN A 28 9.17 -2.30 -3.15
CA ASN A 28 8.61 -2.02 -1.83
C ASN A 28 8.49 -0.52 -1.57
N GLY A 29 8.75 0.31 -2.58
CA GLY A 29 8.67 1.77 -2.50
C GLY A 29 7.67 2.32 -3.50
N THR A 30 7.08 3.46 -3.15
CA THR A 30 6.32 4.28 -4.11
C THR A 30 6.53 5.74 -3.80
N THR A 31 6.70 6.56 -4.83
CA THR A 31 6.78 8.02 -4.68
C THR A 31 5.38 8.60 -4.60
N MET A 32 5.15 9.49 -3.65
CA MET A 32 3.88 10.18 -3.45
C MET A 32 4.11 11.65 -3.15
N ILE A 33 3.13 12.50 -3.46
CA ILE A 33 3.13 13.87 -2.94
C ILE A 33 2.93 13.84 -1.41
N LEU A 34 3.44 14.87 -0.73
CA LEU A 34 3.54 14.91 0.73
C LEU A 34 2.25 14.51 1.47
N GLN A 35 1.10 14.99 1.02
CA GLN A 35 -0.19 14.67 1.63
C GLN A 35 -0.48 13.16 1.55
N TYR A 36 -0.37 12.57 0.35
CA TYR A 36 -0.62 11.15 0.15
C TYR A 36 0.40 10.27 0.90
N HIS A 37 1.66 10.69 0.92
CA HIS A 37 2.71 10.01 1.70
C HIS A 37 2.35 9.94 3.19
N ARG A 38 1.85 11.05 3.77
CA ARG A 38 1.40 11.08 5.17
C ARG A 38 0.21 10.16 5.41
N TYR A 39 -0.80 10.17 4.55
CA TYR A 39 -1.96 9.28 4.69
C TYR A 39 -1.60 7.80 4.54
N PHE A 40 -0.71 7.47 3.62
CA PHE A 40 -0.26 6.10 3.39
C PHE A 40 0.60 5.58 4.55
N GLY A 41 1.55 6.39 5.03
CA GLY A 41 2.43 6.03 6.17
C GLY A 41 1.68 5.91 7.49
N SER A 42 0.67 6.75 7.73
CA SER A 42 -0.18 6.70 8.93
C SER A 42 -1.31 5.65 8.84
N MET A 43 -1.30 4.77 7.84
CA MET A 43 -2.32 3.72 7.64
C MET A 43 -3.75 4.26 7.50
N ARG A 44 -3.91 5.48 6.98
CA ARG A 44 -5.20 6.17 6.77
C ARG A 44 -5.69 6.10 5.33
N MET A 45 -4.88 5.55 4.44
CA MET A 45 -5.20 5.32 3.03
C MET A 45 -4.51 4.06 2.56
N TRP A 46 -5.18 3.24 1.74
CA TRP A 46 -4.59 2.07 1.11
C TRP A 46 -5.01 1.92 -0.35
N PHE A 47 -4.28 1.08 -1.07
CA PHE A 47 -4.57 0.68 -2.43
C PHE A 47 -5.22 -0.71 -2.45
N GLU A 48 -6.31 -0.85 -3.20
CA GLU A 48 -6.95 -2.14 -3.42
C GLU A 48 -6.94 -2.46 -4.91
N GLN A 49 -6.36 -3.60 -5.29
CA GLN A 49 -6.21 -3.94 -6.69
C GLN A 49 -7.58 -4.16 -7.33
N VAL A 50 -7.78 -3.59 -8.52
CA VAL A 50 -9.01 -3.81 -9.29
C VAL A 50 -8.93 -5.20 -9.93
N PRO A 51 -9.95 -6.06 -9.76
CA PRO A 51 -9.99 -7.37 -10.40
C PRO A 51 -9.74 -7.28 -11.90
N ASP A 52 -8.95 -8.23 -12.42
CA ASP A 52 -8.61 -8.37 -13.85
C ASP A 52 -7.90 -7.15 -14.47
N LYS A 53 -7.37 -6.23 -13.65
CA LYS A 53 -6.61 -5.07 -14.11
C LYS A 53 -5.25 -4.99 -13.40
N PRO A 54 -4.18 -5.52 -14.01
CA PRO A 54 -2.84 -5.45 -13.42
C PRO A 54 -2.45 -3.98 -13.21
N ASN A 55 -1.75 -3.73 -12.10
CA ASN A 55 -1.24 -2.40 -11.73
C ASN A 55 -2.30 -1.29 -11.62
N THR A 56 -3.58 -1.65 -11.51
CA THR A 56 -4.68 -0.70 -11.36
C THR A 56 -5.29 -0.85 -9.99
N TYR A 57 -5.36 0.25 -9.25
CA TYR A 57 -5.78 0.23 -7.86
C TYR A 57 -6.86 1.26 -7.58
N ARG A 58 -7.79 0.91 -6.70
CA ARG A 58 -8.73 1.84 -6.08
C ARG A 58 -8.07 2.41 -4.83
N ILE A 59 -8.14 3.72 -4.67
CA ILE A 59 -7.70 4.37 -3.43
C ILE A 59 -8.86 4.34 -2.45
N HIS A 60 -8.58 3.83 -1.26
CA HIS A 60 -9.48 3.87 -0.13
C HIS A 60 -8.88 4.72 0.98
N THR A 61 -9.75 5.38 1.76
CA THR A 61 -9.36 6.14 2.95
C THR A 61 -10.13 5.65 4.16
N ARG A 62 -9.54 5.84 5.34
CA ARG A 62 -10.18 5.58 6.62
C ARG A 62 -11.44 6.45 6.76
N LYS A 63 -12.51 5.90 7.37
CA LYS A 63 -13.73 6.68 7.67
C LYS A 63 -13.36 7.90 8.51
N GLY A 64 -13.84 9.09 8.11
CA GLY A 64 -13.55 10.35 8.79
C GLY A 64 -12.21 11.00 8.42
N ALA A 65 -11.35 10.34 7.64
CA ALA A 65 -10.19 11.00 7.05
C ALA A 65 -10.66 11.93 5.91
N PRO A 66 -10.32 13.22 5.92
CA PRO A 66 -10.64 14.08 4.79
C PRO A 66 -9.98 13.50 3.53
N PRO A 67 -10.67 13.51 2.38
CA PRO A 67 -10.07 13.02 1.16
C PRO A 67 -8.75 13.77 0.92
N PRO A 68 -7.69 13.09 0.47
CA PRO A 68 -6.39 13.71 0.23
C PRO A 68 -6.40 14.77 -0.90
N SER A 69 -7.57 15.09 -1.45
CA SER A 69 -7.80 16.13 -2.45
C SER A 69 -9.24 16.67 -2.33
N ASN A 70 -9.42 18.00 -2.45
CA ASN A 70 -10.73 18.65 -2.60
C ASN A 70 -11.36 18.39 -3.99
N SER A 71 -10.60 17.80 -4.92
CA SER A 71 -11.09 17.34 -6.22
C SER A 71 -11.18 15.82 -6.22
N ALA A 72 -12.27 15.32 -6.82
CA ALA A 72 -12.63 13.92 -6.94
C ALA A 72 -11.40 13.04 -7.25
N ILE A 73 -10.95 12.27 -6.25
CA ILE A 73 -9.99 11.20 -6.47
C ILE A 73 -10.63 10.26 -7.49
N PRO A 74 -9.99 10.00 -8.64
CA PRO A 74 -10.54 9.05 -9.60
C PRO A 74 -10.82 7.74 -8.89
N GLU A 75 -12.03 7.19 -9.08
CA GLU A 75 -12.45 5.94 -8.44
C GLU A 75 -11.48 4.77 -8.72
N LYS A 76 -10.67 4.89 -9.79
CA LYS A 76 -9.65 3.93 -10.20
C LYS A 76 -8.39 4.71 -10.62
N LEU A 77 -7.26 4.42 -9.98
CA LEU A 77 -5.96 4.99 -10.30
C LEU A 77 -5.07 3.90 -10.94
N PRO A 78 -4.80 3.98 -12.25
CA PRO A 78 -3.77 3.15 -12.84
C PRO A 78 -2.40 3.63 -12.34
N LEU A 79 -1.67 2.79 -11.61
CA LEU A 79 -0.27 3.06 -11.31
C LEU A 79 0.54 2.78 -12.57
N LYS A 80 1.15 3.83 -13.12
CA LYS A 80 2.02 3.74 -14.28
C LYS A 80 3.43 4.08 -13.85
N THR A 81 4.40 3.31 -14.33
CA THR A 81 5.80 3.70 -14.25
C THR A 81 5.94 4.99 -15.02
N THR A 82 6.43 6.05 -14.37
CA THR A 82 6.78 7.29 -15.06
C THR A 82 7.81 6.92 -16.11
N ILE A 83 7.53 7.23 -17.38
CA ILE A 83 8.46 7.00 -18.50
C ILE A 83 9.70 7.85 -18.20
N SER A 84 10.70 7.21 -17.62
CA SER A 84 12.02 7.73 -17.32
C SER A 84 12.99 6.79 -18.03
N ALA A 85 14.16 7.31 -18.43
CA ALA A 85 15.21 6.53 -19.08
C ALA A 85 15.58 5.25 -18.31
N ASN A 86 15.28 5.20 -17.01
CA ASN A 86 15.25 3.99 -16.18
C ASN A 86 13.83 3.79 -15.60
N PRO A 87 13.03 2.84 -16.10
CA PRO A 87 11.75 2.50 -15.49
C PRO A 87 12.01 1.87 -14.12
N HIS A 88 11.60 2.56 -13.04
CA HIS A 88 11.57 1.94 -11.71
C HIS A 88 10.48 0.86 -11.67
N SER A 89 10.75 -0.26 -10.97
CA SER A 89 9.73 -1.29 -10.78
C SER A 89 8.53 -0.71 -10.04
N LEU A 90 7.33 -1.04 -10.50
CA LEU A 90 6.10 -0.71 -9.77
C LEU A 90 6.09 -1.38 -8.39
N PRO A 91 5.38 -0.80 -7.41
CA PRO A 91 5.17 -1.46 -6.13
C PRO A 91 4.53 -2.84 -6.33
N HIS A 92 5.06 -3.84 -5.65
CA HIS A 92 4.58 -5.21 -5.74
C HIS A 92 3.15 -5.30 -5.18
N ALA A 93 2.24 -5.92 -5.93
CA ALA A 93 0.82 -5.99 -5.58
C ALA A 93 0.59 -6.62 -4.19
N GLU A 94 1.30 -7.71 -3.87
CA GLU A 94 1.21 -8.36 -2.55
C GLU A 94 1.64 -7.47 -1.38
N LEU A 95 2.64 -6.61 -1.58
CA LEU A 95 3.09 -5.68 -0.52
C LEU A 95 2.03 -4.60 -0.27
N LEU A 96 1.38 -4.12 -1.34
CA LEU A 96 0.23 -3.23 -1.23
C LEU A 96 -0.97 -3.92 -0.57
N ALA A 97 -1.20 -5.21 -0.85
CA ALA A 97 -2.28 -5.98 -0.24
C ALA A 97 -2.06 -6.18 1.27
N VAL A 98 -0.82 -6.44 1.70
CA VAL A 98 -0.44 -6.50 3.12
C VAL A 98 -0.67 -5.16 3.81
N HIS A 99 -0.22 -4.05 3.20
CA HIS A 99 -0.48 -2.71 3.72
C HIS A 99 -1.99 -2.43 3.86
N ALA A 100 -2.79 -2.79 2.85
CA ALA A 100 -4.23 -2.67 2.88
C ALA A 100 -4.88 -3.51 4.00
N ALA A 101 -4.41 -4.74 4.23
CA ALA A 101 -4.88 -5.58 5.32
C ALA A 101 -4.60 -4.92 6.68
N CYS A 102 -3.39 -4.40 6.90
CA CYS A 102 -3.03 -3.65 8.11
C CYS A 102 -3.95 -2.44 8.32
N CYS A 103 -4.17 -1.63 7.28
CA CYS A 103 -5.08 -0.48 7.31
C CYS A 103 -6.51 -0.89 7.69
N LYS A 104 -7.03 -1.97 7.09
CA LYS A 104 -8.37 -2.49 7.36
C LYS A 104 -8.51 -2.98 8.80
N ILE A 105 -7.52 -3.71 9.31
CA ILE A 105 -7.50 -4.19 10.71
C ILE A 105 -7.48 -3.02 11.69
N LEU A 106 -6.59 -2.03 11.47
CA LEU A 106 -6.47 -0.84 12.32
C LEU A 106 -7.74 0.00 12.32
N ASN A 107 -8.41 0.12 11.17
CA ASN A 107 -9.67 0.82 11.06
C ASN A 107 -10.82 0.06 11.74
N ALA A 108 -10.85 -1.28 11.61
CA ALA A 108 -11.88 -2.11 12.24
C ALA A 108 -11.74 -2.19 13.77
N SER A 109 -10.51 -2.16 14.28
CA SER A 109 -10.22 -2.22 15.71
C SER A 109 -10.29 -0.85 16.42
N GLY A 110 -10.35 0.25 15.67
CA GLY A 110 -10.19 1.61 16.22
C GLY A 110 -8.75 1.97 16.59
N ALA A 111 -7.80 1.04 16.49
CA ALA A 111 -6.41 1.26 16.90
C ALA A 111 -5.64 2.21 15.97
N GLY A 112 -6.19 2.55 14.80
CA GLY A 112 -5.57 3.49 13.87
C GLY A 112 -5.45 4.93 14.39
N GLU A 113 -6.06 5.28 15.54
CA GLU A 113 -5.88 6.59 16.19
C GLU A 113 -4.59 6.72 17.00
N TYR A 114 -3.93 5.60 17.31
CA TYR A 114 -2.69 5.58 18.09
C TYR A 114 -1.43 5.60 17.22
N LEU A 115 -1.58 5.71 15.90
CA LEU A 115 -0.46 5.83 14.96
C LEU A 115 -0.17 7.32 14.72
N GLU A 116 1.05 7.75 15.07
CA GLU A 116 1.56 9.12 14.86
C GLU A 116 2.29 9.27 13.51
#